data_AF-A0A2K8ZVS6-F1
#
_entry.id   AF-A0A2K8ZVS6-F1
#
_cell.length_a   1.000
_cell.length_b   1.000
_cell.length_c   1.000
_cell.angle_alpha   90.00
_cell.angle_beta   90.00
_cell.angle_gamma   90.00
#
_symmetry.space_group_name_H-M   'P 1'
#
loop_
_entity.id
_entity.type
_entity.pdbx_description
1 polymer ?
#
loop_
_entity_poly.entity_id
_entity_poly.type
_entity_poly.pdbx_seq_one_letter_code
_entity_poly.pdbx_strand_id
1 'polypeptide(L)'
;MKKIIVILAVILSAMMFTLEVSKLHANPVELKMLEFVTYDQDVVFRDYFEPGTDLSDLEIPDAPLKDGYIFVGWSVEIPEEMPNYHVRIEAQYMRSEFVVHERIG
;
A
#
# COMPACT_ATOMS: atom_id res chain seq x y z
N MET A 1 23.49 -23.13 -44.03
CA MET A 1 23.93 -22.27 -42.90
C MET A 1 23.44 -20.83 -43.03
N LYS A 2 23.81 -20.08 -44.08
CA LYS A 2 23.39 -18.66 -44.25
C LYS A 2 21.87 -18.43 -44.28
N LYS A 3 21.10 -19.32 -44.92
CA LYS A 3 19.62 -19.25 -44.96
C LYS A 3 18.95 -19.44 -43.59
N ILE A 4 19.54 -20.27 -42.73
CA ILE A 4 19.02 -20.59 -41.39
C ILE A 4 19.20 -19.38 -40.45
N ILE A 5 20.35 -18.70 -40.54
CA ILE A 5 20.64 -17.48 -39.77
C ILE A 5 19.66 -16.36 -40.13
N VAL A 6 19.32 -16.20 -41.41
CA VAL A 6 18.35 -15.19 -41.87
C VAL A 6 16.95 -15.49 -41.35
N ILE A 7 16.51 -16.75 -41.38
CA ILE A 7 15.20 -17.15 -40.86
C ILE A 7 15.11 -16.90 -39.35
N LEU A 8 16.16 -17.23 -38.59
CA LEU A 8 16.22 -16.96 -37.15
C LEU A 8 16.17 -15.46 -36.83
N ALA A 9 16.88 -14.63 -37.59
CA ALA A 9 16.86 -13.18 -37.39
C ALA A 9 15.47 -12.57 -37.66
N VAL A 10 14.75 -13.06 -38.68
CA VAL A 10 13.38 -12.62 -38.99
C VAL A 10 12.41 -13.03 -37.88
N ILE A 11 12.54 -14.26 -37.36
CA ILE A 11 11.72 -14.72 -36.23
C ILE A 11 11.99 -13.87 -34.98
N LEU A 12 13.27 -13.62 -34.65
CA LEU A 12 13.63 -12.79 -33.50
C LEU A 12 13.11 -11.35 -33.63
N SER A 13 13.19 -10.77 -34.84
CA SER A 13 12.64 -9.45 -35.13
C SER A 13 11.11 -9.42 -34.98
N ALA A 14 10.41 -10.46 -35.44
CA ALA A 14 8.97 -10.57 -35.29
C ALA A 14 8.56 -10.69 -33.80
N MET A 15 9.30 -11.49 -33.02
CA MET A 15 9.06 -11.62 -31.57
C MET A 15 9.29 -10.30 -30.83
N MET A 16 10.36 -9.57 -31.14
CA MET A 16 10.59 -8.24 -30.55
C MET A 16 9.50 -7.24 -30.94
N PHE A 17 9.06 -7.25 -32.20
CA PHE A 17 7.98 -6.38 -32.66
C PHE A 17 6.66 -6.67 -31.93
N THR A 18 6.33 -7.96 -31.74
CA THR A 18 5.14 -8.34 -30.97
C THR A 18 5.21 -7.87 -29.51
N LEU A 19 6.39 -7.95 -28.88
CA LEU A 19 6.57 -7.43 -27.51
C LEU A 19 6.31 -5.92 -27.43
N GLU A 20 6.82 -5.15 -28.39
CA GLU A 20 6.69 -3.69 -28.38
C GLU A 20 5.23 -3.26 -28.61
N VAL A 21 4.50 -3.95 -29.48
CA VAL A 21 3.07 -3.73 -29.70
C VAL A 21 2.24 -4.09 -28.46
N SER A 22 2.60 -5.14 -27.73
CA SER A 22 1.93 -5.49 -26.46
C SER A 22 2.12 -4.42 -25.38
N LYS A 23 3.29 -3.79 -25.29
CA LYS A 23 3.53 -2.68 -24.34
C LYS A 23 2.70 -1.44 -24.66
N LEU A 24 2.48 -1.15 -25.95
CA LEU A 24 1.70 0.01 -26.41
C LEU A 24 0.19 -0.12 -26.13
N HIS A 25 -0.34 -1.34 -26.05
CA HIS A 25 -1.75 -1.60 -25.73
C HIS A 25 -2.01 -1.91 -24.26
N ALA A 26 -0.97 -2.15 -23.45
CA ALA A 26 -1.14 -2.26 -22.01
C ALA A 26 -1.40 -0.86 -21.45
N ASN A 27 -2.60 -0.61 -20.93
CA ASN A 27 -2.81 0.52 -20.02
C ASN A 27 -2.13 0.11 -18.70
N PRO A 28 -0.99 0.70 -18.31
CA PRO A 28 -0.38 0.36 -17.03
C PRO A 28 -1.37 0.77 -15.94
N VAL A 29 -1.86 -0.21 -15.18
CA VAL A 29 -2.69 0.05 -14.02
C VAL A 29 -1.81 0.79 -13.00
N GLU A 30 -2.07 2.07 -12.81
CA GLU A 30 -1.34 2.89 -11.86
C GLU A 30 -1.89 2.65 -10.46
N LEU A 31 -1.27 1.73 -9.71
CA LEU A 31 -1.65 1.44 -8.34
C LEU A 31 -1.18 2.53 -7.38
N LYS A 32 -2.02 2.86 -6.41
CA LYS A 32 -1.74 3.78 -5.31
C LYS A 32 -1.56 2.99 -4.03
N MET A 33 -0.71 3.52 -3.17
CA MET A 33 -0.33 2.86 -1.92
C MET A 33 -1.25 3.37 -0.82
N LEU A 34 -1.76 2.45 0.00
CA LEU A 34 -2.35 2.76 1.30
C LEU A 34 -1.48 2.10 2.36
N GLU A 35 -0.94 2.89 3.28
CA GLU A 35 -0.19 2.36 4.43
C GLU A 35 -0.67 2.93 5.76
N PHE A 36 -0.73 2.06 6.77
CA PHE A 36 -0.95 2.41 8.17
C PHE A 36 0.37 2.27 8.90
N VAL A 37 0.76 3.31 9.63
CA VAL A 37 2.05 3.37 10.32
C VAL A 37 1.90 3.77 11.78
N THR A 38 2.79 3.29 12.62
CA THR A 38 2.86 3.69 14.03
C THR A 38 3.46 5.09 14.18
N TYR A 39 3.41 5.65 15.39
CA TYR A 39 4.13 6.88 15.73
C TYR A 39 5.63 6.79 15.46
N ASP A 40 6.22 5.61 15.65
CA ASP A 40 7.64 5.34 15.44
C ASP A 40 7.97 5.04 13.95
N GLN A 41 6.99 5.27 13.05
CA GLN A 41 7.05 5.05 11.60
C GLN A 41 7.16 3.59 11.17
N ASP A 42 6.86 2.63 12.05
CA ASP A 42 6.76 1.22 11.70
C ASP A 42 5.50 0.96 10.88
N VAL A 43 5.62 0.18 9.82
CA VAL A 43 4.48 -0.14 8.93
C VAL A 43 3.69 -1.29 9.51
N VAL A 44 2.41 -1.05 9.82
CA VAL A 44 1.47 -2.04 10.35
C VAL A 44 0.72 -2.71 9.20
N PHE A 45 0.36 -1.93 8.19
CA PHE A 45 -0.33 -2.40 6.98
C PHE A 45 0.18 -1.63 5.78
N ARG A 46 0.31 -2.32 4.65
CA ARG A 46 0.59 -1.72 3.35
C ARG A 46 -0.02 -2.56 2.26
N ASP A 47 -0.80 -1.92 1.40
CA ASP A 47 -1.31 -2.55 0.18
C ASP A 47 -1.41 -1.53 -0.97
N TYR A 48 -1.69 -2.03 -2.17
CA TYR A 48 -1.73 -1.27 -3.40
C TYR A 48 -3.06 -1.46 -4.12
N PHE A 49 -3.77 -0.36 -4.34
CA PHE A 49 -5.11 -0.36 -4.92
C PHE A 49 -5.16 0.51 -6.18
N GLU A 50 -6.09 0.20 -7.09
CA GLU A 50 -6.40 1.10 -8.20
C GLU A 50 -7.15 2.34 -7.67
N PRO A 51 -6.93 3.54 -8.21
CA PRO A 51 -7.76 4.70 -7.90
C PRO A 51 -9.24 4.39 -8.13
N GLY A 52 -10.09 4.72 -7.16
CA GLY A 52 -11.54 4.44 -7.18
C GLY A 52 -11.92 3.04 -6.69
N THR A 53 -10.97 2.22 -6.22
CA THR A 53 -11.30 0.97 -5.51
C THR A 53 -12.10 1.31 -4.26
N ASP A 54 -13.25 0.67 -4.08
CA ASP A 54 -14.02 0.71 -2.83
C ASP A 54 -13.25 0.00 -1.70
N LEU A 55 -13.05 0.72 -0.60
CA LEU A 55 -12.32 0.30 0.60
C LEU A 55 -13.27 0.10 1.79
N SER A 56 -14.59 0.16 1.61
CA SER A 56 -15.57 0.02 2.69
C SER A 56 -15.50 -1.32 3.41
N ASP A 57 -15.09 -2.38 2.70
CA ASP A 57 -14.91 -3.73 3.25
C ASP A 57 -13.47 -3.99 3.74
N LEU A 58 -12.61 -2.97 3.76
CA LEU A 58 -11.22 -3.13 4.20
C LEU A 58 -11.14 -3.33 5.72
N GLU A 59 -10.55 -4.46 6.13
CA GLU A 59 -10.25 -4.69 7.55
C GLU A 59 -9.13 -3.76 8.01
N ILE A 60 -9.50 -2.77 8.83
CA ILE A 60 -8.57 -1.78 9.37
C ILE A 60 -7.70 -2.48 10.42
N PRO A 61 -6.36 -2.36 10.35
CA PRO A 61 -5.49 -2.97 11.36
C PRO A 61 -5.68 -2.31 12.73
N ASP A 62 -5.57 -3.09 13.79
CA ASP A 62 -5.39 -2.55 15.13
C ASP A 62 -3.99 -1.92 15.27
N ALA A 63 -3.91 -0.76 15.91
CA ALA A 63 -2.61 -0.17 16.20
C ALA A 63 -1.91 -0.94 17.34
N PRO A 64 -0.58 -1.13 17.26
CA PRO A 64 0.17 -1.82 18.31
C PRO A 64 0.11 -1.07 19.64
N LEU A 65 0.11 -1.83 20.72
CA LEU A 65 0.17 -1.30 22.09
C LEU A 65 1.51 -0.59 22.33
N LYS A 66 1.44 0.58 22.97
CA LYS A 66 2.62 1.38 23.34
C LYS A 66 2.57 1.67 24.84
N ASP A 67 3.57 1.20 25.58
CA ASP A 67 3.60 1.32 27.04
C ASP A 67 3.50 2.77 27.51
N GLY A 68 2.57 3.03 28.45
CA GLY A 68 2.30 4.38 28.96
C GLY A 68 1.49 5.27 28.01
N TYR A 69 0.99 4.72 26.90
CA TYR A 69 0.16 5.43 25.93
C TYR A 69 -1.11 4.64 25.59
N ILE A 70 -2.19 5.37 25.31
CA ILE A 70 -3.46 4.84 24.84
C ILE A 70 -3.60 5.22 23.37
N PHE A 71 -3.88 4.24 22.51
CA PHE A 71 -4.23 4.50 21.12
C PHE A 71 -5.56 5.24 21.07
N VAL A 72 -5.58 6.40 20.41
CA VAL A 72 -6.78 7.24 20.30
C VAL A 72 -7.44 7.18 18.93
N GLY A 73 -6.76 6.61 17.93
CA GLY A 73 -7.27 6.50 16.57
C GLY A 73 -6.20 6.77 15.53
N TRP A 74 -6.62 6.79 14.27
CA TRP A 74 -5.78 7.09 13.13
C TRP A 74 -5.76 8.59 12.81
N SER A 75 -4.70 9.08 12.16
CA SER A 75 -4.45 10.52 11.95
C SER A 75 -5.45 11.19 11.02
N VAL A 76 -6.07 10.43 10.12
CA VAL A 76 -7.03 10.87 9.12
C VAL A 76 -8.16 9.86 9.01
N GLU A 77 -9.32 10.31 8.54
CA GLU A 77 -10.39 9.39 8.16
C GLU A 77 -9.93 8.47 7.04
N ILE A 78 -10.34 7.21 7.11
CA ILE A 78 -9.99 6.20 6.13
C ILE A 78 -10.88 6.45 4.91
N PRO A 79 -10.31 6.62 3.72
CA PRO A 79 -11.10 6.93 2.54
C PRO A 79 -12.00 5.74 2.17
N GLU A 80 -13.27 6.01 1.84
CA GLU A 80 -14.20 4.99 1.32
C GLU A 80 -13.76 4.49 -0.05
N GLU A 81 -13.13 5.33 -0.87
CA GLU A 81 -12.57 4.98 -2.17
C GLU A 81 -11.09 5.37 -2.26
N MET A 82 -10.26 4.52 -2.86
CA MET A 82 -8.84 4.81 -3.01
C MET A 82 -8.61 6.08 -3.86
N PRO A 83 -7.94 7.13 -3.36
CA PRO A 83 -7.69 8.32 -4.14
C PRO A 83 -6.57 8.10 -5.18
N ASN A 84 -6.43 9.03 -6.13
CA ASN A 84 -5.39 8.99 -7.16
C ASN A 84 -3.97 9.39 -6.66
N TYR A 85 -3.71 9.24 -5.36
CA TYR A 85 -2.43 9.53 -4.72
C TYR A 85 -2.16 8.54 -3.59
N HIS A 86 -0.89 8.42 -3.17
CA HIS A 86 -0.51 7.55 -2.07
C HIS A 86 -1.06 8.10 -0.75
N VAL A 87 -1.68 7.23 0.05
CA VAL A 87 -2.27 7.54 1.35
C VAL A 87 -1.41 6.92 2.44
N ARG A 88 -1.06 7.75 3.42
CA ARG A 88 -0.34 7.35 4.63
C ARG A 88 -1.15 7.77 5.84
N ILE A 89 -1.47 6.80 6.70
CA ILE A 89 -2.31 6.99 7.88
C ILE A 89 -1.49 6.65 9.13
N GLU A 90 -1.36 7.60 10.05
CA GLU A 90 -0.48 7.46 11.22
C GLU A 90 -1.29 7.21 12.49
N ALA A 91 -0.82 6.28 13.33
CA ALA A 91 -1.46 5.99 14.61
C ALA A 91 -1.24 7.12 15.61
N GLN A 92 -2.33 7.61 16.20
CA GLN A 92 -2.31 8.65 17.22
C GLN A 92 -2.40 8.03 18.61
N TYR A 93 -1.58 8.56 19.52
CA TYR A 93 -1.47 8.09 20.89
C TYR A 93 -1.57 9.24 21.88
N MET A 94 -2.27 9.03 22.98
CA MET A 94 -2.31 9.94 24.12
C MET A 94 -1.59 9.32 25.31
N ARG A 95 -0.79 10.10 26.03
CA ARG A 95 -0.12 9.64 27.26
C ARG A 95 -1.18 9.23 28.27
N SER A 96 -1.04 8.03 28.85
CA SER A 96 -1.90 7.62 29.94
C SER A 96 -1.36 8.17 31.26
N GLU A 97 -2.13 9.03 31.93
CA GLU A 97 -1.87 9.43 33.31
C GLU A 97 -2.68 8.54 34.25
N PHE A 98 -2.18 7.34 34.56
CA PHE A 98 -2.74 6.56 35.66
C PHE A 98 -2.19 7.08 36.99
N VAL A 99 -2.92 7.98 37.65
CA VAL A 99 -2.69 8.27 39.07
C VAL A 99 -3.33 7.13 39.87
N VAL A 100 -2.56 6.07 40.15
CA VAL A 100 -3.01 5.01 41.06
C VAL A 100 -3.10 5.59 42.47
N HIS A 101 -4.30 5.90 42.95
CA HIS A 101 -4.54 6.09 44.38
C HIS A 101 -4.59 4.72 45.04
N GLU A 102 -3.46 4.24 45.55
CA GLU A 102 -3.46 3.11 46.48
C GLU A 102 -4.17 3.54 47.76
N ARG A 103 -5.45 3.16 47.90
CA ARG A 103 -6.13 3.21 49.19
C ARG A 103 -5.68 2.00 49.98
N ILE A 104 -4.57 2.14 50.71
CA ILE A 104 -4.22 1.22 51.79
C ILE A 104 -5.37 1.21 52.81
N GLY A 105 -5.99 0.04 52.97
CA GLY A 105 -7.03 -0.25 53.95
C GLY A 105 -6.58 -1.34 54.88
#